data_AF-A0AAW0PNS1-F1
#
_entry.id   AF-A0AAW0PNS1-F1
#
_cell.length_a   1.000
_cell.length_b   1.000
_cell.length_c   1.000
_cell.angle_alpha   90.00
_cell.angle_beta   90.00
_cell.angle_gamma   90.00
#
_symmetry.space_group_name_H-M   'P 1'
#
loop_
_entity.id
_entity.type
_entity.pdbx_description
1 polymer ?
#
loop_
_entity_poly.entity_id
_entity_poly.type
_entity_poly.pdbx_seq_one_letter_code
_entity_poly.pdbx_strand_id
1 'polypeptide(L)' 'MSGFVGGLLKARRAFTSRAVFTQQRATYIHGKPPQSKVGALETVFVLAVMSLTILGPSGWILAHLEHYKSRDSAADD' A
#
# COMPACT_ATOMS: atom_id res chain seq x y z
N MET A 1 -49.30 -11.46 16.92
CA MET A 1 -48.07 -10.94 17.54
C MET A 1 -46.86 -11.48 16.79
N SER A 2 -46.39 -10.80 15.74
CA SER A 2 -45.09 -11.04 15.09
C SER A 2 -44.93 -10.04 13.93
N GLY A 3 -44.35 -8.88 14.21
CA GLY A 3 -44.12 -7.84 13.21
C GLY A 3 -42.80 -7.07 13.41
N PHE A 4 -41.86 -7.59 14.21
CA PHE A 4 -40.71 -6.83 14.70
C PHE A 4 -39.33 -7.37 14.30
N VAL A 5 -39.21 -8.14 13.20
CA VAL A 5 -37.91 -8.68 12.76
C VAL A 5 -37.39 -8.06 11.44
N GLY A 6 -38.23 -7.34 10.68
CA GLY A 6 -37.84 -6.78 9.37
C GLY A 6 -37.03 -5.47 9.40
N GLY A 7 -36.94 -4.78 10.53
CA GLY A 7 -36.44 -3.40 10.59
C GLY A 7 -34.92 -3.23 10.66
N LEU A 8 -34.18 -4.22 11.19
CA LEU A 8 -32.77 -4.01 11.58
C LEU A 8 -31.72 -4.34 10.51
N LEU A 9 -32.12 -4.85 9.34
CA LEU A 9 -31.18 -5.13 8.24
C LEU A 9 -31.02 -3.96 7.25
N LYS A 10 -31.81 -2.89 7.38
CA LYS A 10 -31.76 -1.71 6.49
C LYS A 10 -30.84 -0.60 6.99
N ALA A 11 -30.27 -0.73 8.19
CA ALA A 11 -29.34 0.25 8.76
C ALA A 11 -27.85 -0.02 8.41
N ARG A 12 -27.50 -1.24 7.98
CA ARG A 12 -26.10 -1.57 7.67
C ARG A 12 -25.63 -1.16 6.27
N ARG A 13 -26.52 -0.67 5.41
CA ARG A 13 -26.19 -0.23 4.04
C ARG A 13 -25.86 1.26 3.93
N ALA A 14 -25.80 1.98 5.05
CA ALA A 14 -25.53 3.42 5.06
C ALA A 14 -24.04 3.80 5.25
N PHE A 15 -23.13 2.83 5.42
CA PHE A 15 -21.69 3.10 5.58
C PHE A 15 -20.79 2.20 4.72
N THR A 16 -21.23 1.84 3.52
CA THR A 16 -20.26 1.67 2.45
C THR A 16 -20.35 2.95 1.64
N SER A 17 -19.40 3.86 1.84
CA SER A 17 -19.07 4.82 0.79
C SER A 17 -18.73 3.97 -0.43
N ARG A 18 -19.74 3.71 -1.27
CA ARG A 18 -19.49 3.25 -2.62
C ARG A 18 -18.94 4.49 -3.30
N ALA A 19 -17.65 4.74 -3.07
CA ALA A 19 -16.87 5.61 -3.91
C ALA A 19 -16.99 4.97 -5.28
N VAL A 20 -17.98 5.45 -6.04
CA VAL A 20 -18.07 5.20 -7.47
C VAL A 20 -16.89 6.01 -7.98
N PHE A 21 -15.72 5.38 -7.97
CA PHE A 21 -14.65 5.77 -8.87
C PHE A 21 -15.29 5.67 -10.24
N THR A 22 -15.70 6.81 -10.78
CA THR A 22 -15.98 6.93 -12.19
C THR A 22 -14.64 6.62 -12.86
N GLN A 23 -14.43 5.34 -13.17
CA GLN A 23 -13.40 4.92 -14.10
C GLN A 23 -13.76 5.61 -15.40
N GLN A 24 -13.22 6.81 -15.60
CA GLN A 24 -13.30 7.53 -16.85
C GLN A 24 -12.51 6.70 -17.85
N ARG A 25 -13.18 5.69 -18.41
CA ARG A 25 -12.62 4.81 -19.43
C ARG A 25 -12.51 5.63 -20.69
N ALA A 26 -11.39 6.32 -20.84
CA ALA A 26 -11.04 7.04 -22.03
C ALA A 26 -10.75 6.03 -23.14
N THR A 27 -11.81 5.49 -23.75
CA THR A 27 -11.78 4.49 -24.83
C THR A 27 -10.93 4.93 -26.02
N TYR A 28 -10.77 6.24 -26.22
CA TYR A 28 -10.00 6.83 -27.32
C TYR A 28 -8.49 6.94 -27.03
N ILE A 29 -8.05 6.76 -25.78
CA ILE A 29 -6.63 6.85 -25.44
C ILE A 29 -5.98 5.49 -25.70
N HIS A 30 -5.26 5.40 -26.81
CA HIS A 30 -4.46 4.23 -27.18
C HIS A 30 -2.97 4.55 -27.07
N GLY A 31 -2.21 3.61 -26.51
CA GLY A 31 -0.75 3.67 -26.50
C GLY A 31 -0.15 3.13 -27.79
N LYS A 32 1.00 3.68 -28.19
CA LYS A 32 1.85 3.07 -29.22
C LYS A 32 2.40 1.74 -28.67
N PRO A 33 2.71 0.75 -29.55
CA PRO A 33 3.34 -0.49 -29.10
C PRO A 33 4.66 -0.20 -28.37
N PRO A 34 5.04 -1.03 -27.38
CA PRO A 34 6.27 -0.83 -26.62
C PRO A 34 7.49 -0.91 -27.54
N GLN A 35 8.37 0.08 -27.46
CA GLN A 35 9.62 0.11 -28.22
C GLN A 35 10.57 -1.00 -27.77
N SER A 36 10.60 -1.29 -26.47
CA SER A 36 11.27 -2.45 -25.87
C SER A 36 10.30 -3.19 -24.97
N LYS A 37 10.34 -4.53 -25.01
CA LYS A 37 9.51 -5.38 -24.16
C LYS A 37 10.27 -5.65 -22.87
N VAL A 38 9.79 -5.11 -21.76
CA VAL A 38 10.30 -5.47 -20.43
C VAL A 38 9.80 -6.87 -20.10
N GLY A 39 10.72 -7.80 -19.87
CA GLY A 39 10.39 -9.18 -19.53
C GLY A 39 9.87 -9.33 -18.10
N ALA A 40 9.26 -10.48 -17.80
CA ALA A 40 8.83 -10.80 -16.43
C ALA A 40 10.01 -10.82 -15.46
N LEU A 41 11.15 -11.40 -15.87
CA LEU A 41 12.37 -11.45 -15.05
C LEU A 41 12.94 -10.05 -14.78
N GLU A 42 12.97 -9.19 -15.80
CA GLU A 42 13.46 -7.82 -15.67
C GLU A 42 12.56 -7.01 -14.72
N THR A 43 11.24 -7.14 -14.86
CA THR A 43 10.27 -6.48 -13.97
C THR A 43 10.47 -6.92 -12.52
N VAL A 44 10.58 -8.23 -12.26
CA VAL A 44 10.77 -8.77 -10.91
C VAL A 44 12.10 -8.29 -10.32
N PHE A 45 13.16 -8.30 -11.12
CA PHE A 45 14.46 -7.80 -10.69
C PHE A 45 14.40 -6.33 -10.28
N VAL A 46 13.82 -5.46 -11.12
CA VAL A 46 13.72 -4.02 -10.83
C VAL A 46 12.86 -3.76 -9.60
N LEU A 47 11.73 -4.47 -9.45
CA LEU A 47 10.88 -4.34 -8.26
C LEU A 47 11.60 -4.80 -6.98
N ALA A 48 12.37 -5.88 -7.05
CA ALA A 48 13.16 -6.37 -5.93
C ALA A 48 14.25 -5.36 -5.54
N VAL A 49 15.01 -4.85 -6.52
CA VAL A 49 16.08 -3.86 -6.29
C VAL A 49 15.52 -2.56 -5.74
N MET A 50 14.41 -2.06 -6.29
CA MET A 50 13.73 -0.87 -5.77
C MET A 50 13.34 -1.06 -4.31
N SER A 51 12.73 -2.21 -3.99
CA SER A 51 12.31 -2.54 -2.62
C SER A 51 13.51 -2.63 -1.68
N LEU A 52 14.57 -3.34 -2.06
CA LEU A 52 15.80 -3.47 -1.28
C LEU A 52 16.52 -2.12 -1.09
N THR A 53 16.42 -1.21 -2.04
CA THR A 53 17.02 0.12 -1.94
C THR A 53 16.35 0.99 -0.88
N ILE A 54 15.03 0.82 -0.69
CA ILE A 54 14.29 1.54 0.37
C ILE A 54 14.42 0.80 1.71
N LEU A 55 14.25 -0.52 1.70
CA LEU A 55 14.24 -1.34 2.91
C LEU A 55 15.64 -1.56 3.48
N GLY A 56 16.70 -1.53 2.66
CA GLY A 56 18.08 -1.69 3.09
C GLY A 56 18.51 -0.63 4.11
N PRO A 57 18.51 0.67 3.78
CA PRO A 57 18.87 1.73 4.72
C PRO A 57 17.88 1.78 5.89
N SER A 58 16.59 1.61 5.64
CA SER A 58 15.56 1.59 6.69
C SER A 58 15.81 0.46 7.70
N GLY A 59 16.12 -0.74 7.21
CA GLY A 59 16.40 -1.92 8.03
C GLY A 59 17.69 -1.77 8.82
N TRP A 60 18.73 -1.15 8.23
CA TRP A 60 19.96 -0.84 8.95
C TRP A 60 19.72 0.10 10.13
N ILE A 61 18.98 1.19 9.91
CA ILE A 61 18.67 2.16 10.96
C ILE A 61 17.85 1.51 12.09
N LEU A 62 16.83 0.72 11.73
CA LEU A 62 15.99 0.03 12.71
C LEU A 62 16.75 -1.05 13.49
N ALA A 63 17.72 -1.72 12.87
CA ALA A 63 18.54 -2.73 13.55
C ALA A 63 19.47 -2.11 14.62
N HIS A 64 19.81 -0.83 14.52
CA HIS A 64 20.72 -0.13 15.43
C HIS A 64 20.02 0.69 16.51
N LEU A 65 18.70 0.54 16.70
CA LEU A 65 17.93 1.33 17.67
C LEU A 65 18.42 1.17 19.12
N GLU A 66 18.77 -0.04 19.55
CA GLU A 66 19.30 -0.29 20.90
C GLU A 66 20.65 0.41 21.12
N HIS A 67 21.48 0.49 20.08
CA HIS A 67 22.74 1.20 20.17
C HIS A 67 22.54 2.72 20.21
N TYR A 68 21.53 3.26 19.52
CA TYR A 68 21.20 4.69 19.63
C TYR A 68 20.64 5.03 21.01
N LYS A 69 19.76 4.19 21.57
CA LYS A 69 19.14 4.43 22.87
C LYS A 69 20.13 4.43 24.04
N SER A 70 21.10 3.52 24.04
CA SER A 70 22.12 3.41 25.09
C SER A 70 23.10 4.59 25.12
N ARG A 71 23.30 5.26 23.97
CA ARG A 71 24.16 6.45 23.87
C ARG A 71 23.52 7.68 24.51
N ASP A 72 22.20 7.81 24.42
CA ASP A 72 21.46 8.91 25.03
C ASP A 72 21.41 8.76 26.57
N SER A 73 21.24 7.53 27.08
CA SER A 73 21.22 7.28 28.53
C SER A 73 22.58 7.51 29.22
N ALA A 74 23.70 7.20 28.56
CA ALA A 74 25.04 7.41 29.11
C ALA A 74 25.52 8.88 29.06
N ALA A 75 24.75 9.77 28.39
CA ALA A 75 25.03 11.20 28.34
C ALA A 75 24.20 12.01 29.36
N ASP A 76 23.23 11.36 30.02
CA ASP A 76 22.36 11.94 31.07
C ASP A 76 22.84 11.59 32.50
N ASP A 77 23.91 10.77 32.62
CA ASP A 77 24.66 10.46 33.86
C ASP A 77 25.93 11.33 33.96
#